data_AF-A0A847XEI1-F1
#
_entry.id   AF-A0A847XEI1-F1
#
_cell.length_a   1.000
_cell.length_b   1.000
_cell.length_c   1.000
_cell.angle_alpha   90.00
_cell.angle_beta   90.00
_cell.angle_gamma   90.00
#
_symmetry.space_group_name_H-M   'P 1'
#
loop_
_entity.id
_entity.type
_entity.pdbx_description
1 polymer ?
#
loop_
_entity_poly.entity_id
_entity_poly.type
_entity_poly.pdbx_seq_one_letter_code
_entity_poly.pdbx_strand_id
1 'polypeptide(L)' 'MSKFVGIIKNIFDNFTIIMIALVGLFTLLVDGPKLKNQGFTRELTIVKVISYSYIVIGIIMFIILRIV' A
#
# COMPACT_ATOMS: atom_id res chain seq x y z
N MET A 1 16.32 -5.42 -21.32
CA MET A 1 15.48 -4.62 -20.40
C MET A 1 15.82 -3.16 -20.56
N SER A 2 14.83 -2.26 -20.68
CA SER A 2 15.13 -0.82 -20.66
C SER A 2 15.70 -0.42 -19.29
N LYS A 3 16.61 0.57 -19.25
CA LYS A 3 17.20 1.08 -17.99
C LYS A 3 16.12 1.47 -16.96
N PHE A 4 14.99 1.98 -17.44
CA PHE A 4 13.82 2.32 -16.62
C PHE A 4 13.24 1.12 -15.86
N VAL A 5 13.10 -0.04 -16.51
CA VAL A 5 12.55 -1.23 -15.84
C VAL A 5 13.50 -1.74 -14.75
N GLY A 6 14.82 -1.64 -14.95
CA GLY A 6 15.81 -2.01 -13.93
C GLY A 6 15.73 -1.13 -12.68
N ILE A 7 15.51 0.18 -12.86
CA ILE A 7 15.36 1.12 -11.74
C ILE A 7 14.08 0.82 -10.95
N ILE A 8 12.95 0.62 -11.64
CA ILE A 8 11.67 0.26 -11.00
C ILE A 8 11.83 -1.06 -10.24
N LYS A 9 12.52 -2.06 -10.80
CA LYS A 9 12.73 -3.36 -10.16
C LYS A 9 13.58 -3.30 -8.90
N ASN A 10 14.54 -2.37 -8.83
CA ASN A 10 15.34 -2.13 -7.63
C ASN A 10 14.58 -1.37 -6.54
N ILE A 11 13.74 -0.41 -6.93
CA ILE A 11 12.96 0.38 -5.96
C ILE A 11 11.81 -0.45 -5.40
N PHE A 12 11.11 -1.19 -6.24
CA PHE A 12 10.00 -2.06 -5.85
C PHE A 12 10.50 -3.49 -5.67
N ASP A 13 11.51 -3.70 -4.85
CA ASP A 13 11.88 -5.06 -4.48
C ASP A 13 10.85 -5.70 -3.55
N ASN A 14 11.01 -7.00 -3.26
CA ASN A 14 10.09 -7.72 -2.37
C ASN A 14 9.97 -7.05 -1.00
N PHE A 15 11.06 -6.49 -0.47
CA PHE A 15 11.06 -5.79 0.81
C PHE A 15 10.17 -4.55 0.78
N THR A 16 10.30 -3.73 -0.26
CA THR A 16 9.52 -2.49 -0.42
C THR A 16 8.04 -2.79 -0.59
N ILE A 17 7.69 -3.84 -1.33
CA ILE A 17 6.29 -4.28 -1.47
C ILE A 17 5.70 -4.73 -0.13
N ILE A 18 6.45 -5.52 0.64
CA ILE A 18 6.02 -5.95 1.98
C ILE A 18 5.83 -4.73 2.88
N MET A 19 6.73 -3.75 2.83
CA MET A 19 6.60 -2.50 3.59
C MET A 19 5.36 -1.71 3.19
N ILE A 20 5.07 -1.56 1.90
CA ILE A 20 3.85 -0.89 1.41
C ILE A 20 2.59 -1.60 1.92
N ALA A 21 2.56 -2.93 1.85
CA ALA A 21 1.43 -3.72 2.34
C ALA A 21 1.24 -3.58 3.85
N LEU A 22 2.34 -3.60 4.62
CA LEU A 22 2.32 -3.39 6.06
C LEU A 22 1.83 -1.98 6.40
N VAL A 23 2.30 -0.94 5.73
CA VAL A 23 1.83 0.43 5.94
C VAL A 23 0.32 0.52 5.71
N GLY A 24 -0.18 0.01 4.59
CA GLY A 24 -1.62 -0.01 4.29
C GLY A 24 -2.44 -0.76 5.36
N LEU A 25 -1.94 -1.91 5.83
CA LEU A 25 -2.56 -2.68 6.90
C LEU A 25 -2.55 -1.94 8.24
N PHE A 26 -1.42 -1.36 8.64
CA PHE A 26 -1.30 -0.61 9.90
C PHE A 26 -2.20 0.61 9.92
N THR A 27 -2.24 1.38 8.83
CA THR A 27 -3.14 2.52 8.70
C THR A 27 -4.61 2.09 8.80
N LEU A 28 -4.99 0.95 8.21
CA LEU A 28 -6.35 0.43 8.34
C LEU A 28 -6.67 -0.06 9.77
N LEU A 29 -5.74 -0.77 10.41
CA LEU A 29 -5.95 -1.46 11.68
C LEU A 29 -5.76 -0.57 12.91
N VAL A 30 -4.93 0.48 12.81
CA VAL A 30 -4.64 1.38 13.93
C VAL A 30 -5.40 2.70 13.76
N ASP A 31 -5.20 3.40 12.63
CA ASP A 31 -5.81 4.71 12.42
C ASP A 31 -7.30 4.60 12.13
N GLY A 32 -7.73 3.55 11.43
CA GLY A 32 -9.14 3.28 11.16
C GLY A 32 -10.00 3.19 12.43
N PRO A 33 -9.73 2.27 13.37
CA PRO A 33 -10.48 2.18 14.62
C PRO A 33 -10.38 3.44 15.47
N LYS A 34 -9.21 4.10 15.50
CA LYS A 34 -9.02 5.37 16.24
C LYS A 34 -9.96 6.46 15.74
N LEU A 35 -10.04 6.68 14.44
CA LEU A 35 -10.94 7.66 13.82
C LEU A 35 -12.42 7.28 13.99
N LYS A 36 -12.74 5.98 13.89
CA LYS A 36 -14.09 5.48 14.14
C LYS A 36 -14.53 5.77 15.58
N ASN A 37 -13.67 5.53 16.56
CA ASN A 37 -13.97 5.75 17.98
C ASN A 37 -14.13 7.23 18.32
N GLN A 38 -13.52 8.13 17.54
CA GLN A 38 -13.66 9.57 17.68
C GLN A 38 -14.87 10.16 16.92
N GLY A 39 -15.61 9.34 16.17
CA GLY A 39 -16.77 9.78 15.37
C GLY A 39 -16.41 10.47 14.04
N PHE A 40 -15.14 10.45 13.64
CA PHE A 40 -14.63 11.08 12.42
C PHE A 40 -14.90 10.22 11.17
N THR A 41 -16.14 10.24 10.68
CA THR A 41 -16.61 9.37 9.59
C THR A 41 -16.04 9.73 8.22
N ARG A 42 -15.77 11.02 7.96
CA ARG A 42 -15.23 11.50 6.69
C ARG A 42 -13.74 11.15 6.56
N GLU A 43 -12.97 11.39 7.62
CA GLU A 43 -11.56 11.06 7.75
C GLU A 43 -11.35 9.54 7.71
N LEU A 44 -12.23 8.78 8.37
CA LEU A 44 -12.23 7.31 8.31
C LEU A 44 -12.38 6.80 6.88
N THR A 45 -13.23 7.44 6.07
CA THR A 45 -13.41 7.06 4.66
C THR A 45 -12.14 7.32 3.86
N ILE A 46 -11.49 8.47 4.07
CA ILE A 46 -10.21 8.81 3.43
C ILE A 46 -9.14 7.79 3.81
N VAL A 47 -8.99 7.48 5.10
CA VAL A 47 -8.03 6.49 5.60
C VAL A 47 -8.26 5.12 5.00
N LYS A 48 -9.52 4.67 4.89
CA LYS A 48 -9.85 3.41 4.23
C LYS A 48 -9.48 3.42 2.74
N VAL A 49 -9.81 4.49 2.01
CA VAL A 49 -9.47 4.63 0.59
C VAL A 49 -7.96 4.56 0.38
N ILE A 50 -7.19 5.29 1.19
CA ILE A 50 -5.73 5.29 1.15
C ILE A 50 -5.18 3.90 1.49
N SER A 51 -5.70 3.26 2.53
CA SER A 51 -5.23 1.92 2.93
C SER A 51 -5.47 0.88 1.84
N TYR A 52 -6.68 0.87 1.26
CA TYR A 52 -7.01 -0.05 0.17
C TYR A 52 -6.20 0.24 -1.09
N SER A 53 -5.94 1.51 -1.43
CA SER A 53 -5.12 1.83 -2.59
C SER A 53 -3.68 1.34 -2.43
N TYR A 54 -3.07 1.50 -1.25
CA TYR A 54 -1.74 0.95 -0.97
C TYR A 54 -1.69 -0.57 -1.09
N ILE A 55 -2.68 -1.27 -0.53
CA ILE A 55 -2.75 -2.74 -0.61
C ILE A 55 -2.90 -3.19 -2.07
N VAL A 56 -3.81 -2.56 -2.83
CA VAL A 56 -4.04 -2.90 -4.25
C VAL A 56 -2.80 -2.62 -5.09
N ILE A 57 -2.16 -1.46 -4.94
CA ILE A 57 -0.93 -1.10 -5.66
C ILE A 57 0.20 -2.08 -5.32
N GLY A 58 0.36 -2.44 -4.04
CA GLY A 58 1.36 -3.41 -3.61
C GLY A 58 1.16 -4.78 -4.26
N ILE A 59 -0.09 -5.27 -4.32
CA ILE A 59 -0.43 -6.55 -4.98
C ILE A 59 -0.17 -6.49 -6.48
N ILE A 60 -0.60 -5.42 -7.16
CA ILE A 60 -0.39 -5.24 -8.60
C ILE A 60 1.12 -5.22 -8.91
N MET A 61 1.90 -4.46 -8.14
CA MET A 61 3.35 -4.41 -8.33
C MET A 61 4.02 -5.75 -8.11
N PHE A 62 3.62 -6.49 -7.07
CA PHE A 62 4.12 -7.84 -6.83
C PHE A 62 3.92 -8.77 -8.03
N ILE A 63 2.73 -8.72 -8.65
CA ILE A 63 2.41 -9.53 -9.83
C ILE A 63 3.29 -9.11 -11.01
N ILE A 64 3.39 -7.80 -11.28
CA ILE A 64 4.20 -7.26 -12.38
C ILE A 64 5.66 -7.71 -12.24
N LEU A 65 6.24 -7.56 -11.05
CA LEU A 65 7.64 -7.92 -10.75
C LEU A 65 7.95 -9.41 -10.87
N ARG A 66 6.94 -10.25 -10.65
CA ARG A 66 7.09 -11.69 -10.78
C ARG A 66 7.00 -12.16 -12.23
N ILE A 67 6.25 -11.44 -13.07
CA ILE A 67 6.08 -11.73 -14.50
C ILE A 67 7.27 -11.19 -15.32
N VAL A 68 7.82 -10.05 -14.92
CA VAL A 68 8.85 -9.26 -15.64
C VAL A 68 10.26 -9.57 -15.13
#